data_AF-A0A7G8GKB5-F1
#
_entry.id   AF-A0A7G8GKB5-F1
#
_cell.length_a   1.000
_cell.length_b   1.000
_cell.length_c   1.000
_cell.angle_alpha   90.00
_cell.angle_beta   90.00
_cell.angle_gamma   90.00
#
_symmetry.space_group_name_H-M   'P 1'
#
loop_
_entity.id
_entity.type
_entity.pdbx_description
1 polymer ?
#
loop_
_entity_poly.entity_id
_entity_poly.type
_entity_poly.pdbx_seq_one_letter_code
_entity_poly.pdbx_strand_id
1 'polypeptide(L)'
;MERWELSSMPEHRFRGVDLNSEGHVRLCEALAAAEVLFCFEVRTCIPGGDPTICRRLDLLVIGPHSLLNVEVDGARHNRSKKRESDYERDRLLSRHMRTLRFTHEAVLASPEQVVDFIQRELEQDARSLTLQLSRLQDTQGG
;
A
#
# COMPACT_ATOMS: atom_id res chain seq x y z
N MET A 1 -39.13 -3.24 -26.31
CA MET A 1 -38.16 -2.34 -26.97
C MET A 1 -38.01 -1.16 -26.03
N GLU A 2 -36.97 -0.96 -25.23
CA GLU A 2 -35.70 -1.64 -24.94
C GLU A 2 -35.45 -1.35 -23.45
N ARG A 3 -35.16 -2.40 -22.66
CA ARG A 3 -34.74 -2.26 -21.27
C ARG A 3 -33.29 -1.81 -21.34
N TRP A 4 -32.98 -0.62 -20.86
CA TRP A 4 -31.61 -0.23 -20.57
C TRP A 4 -31.15 -1.10 -19.40
N GLU A 5 -30.49 -2.20 -19.72
CA GLU A 5 -29.72 -2.95 -18.74
C GLU A 5 -28.70 -1.97 -18.16
N LEU A 6 -28.89 -1.63 -16.88
CA LEU A 6 -27.85 -1.04 -16.05
C LEU A 6 -26.64 -1.96 -16.19
N SER A 7 -25.69 -1.56 -17.03
CA SER A 7 -24.38 -2.17 -17.13
C SER A 7 -23.80 -2.15 -15.72
N SER A 8 -23.90 -3.28 -15.04
CA SER A 8 -23.25 -3.53 -13.76
C SER A 8 -21.76 -3.43 -14.03
N MET A 9 -21.20 -2.23 -13.80
CA MET A 9 -19.76 -2.07 -13.63
C MET A 9 -19.32 -3.17 -12.68
N PRO A 10 -18.26 -3.94 -13.00
CA PRO A 10 -17.82 -5.02 -12.11
C PRO A 10 -17.64 -4.44 -10.71
N GLU A 11 -18.39 -4.97 -9.74
CA GLU A 11 -18.21 -4.60 -8.34
C GLU A 11 -16.82 -5.07 -7.92
N HIS A 12 -15.84 -4.16 -7.92
CA HIS A 12 -14.50 -4.42 -7.45
C HIS A 12 -14.55 -4.59 -5.93
N ARG A 13 -14.89 -5.79 -5.45
CA ARG A 13 -15.13 -6.05 -4.02
C ARG A 13 -14.20 -7.09 -3.46
N PHE A 14 -13.66 -6.80 -2.27
CA PHE A 14 -12.90 -7.75 -1.48
C PHE A 14 -13.52 -7.84 -0.09
N ARG A 15 -13.91 -9.04 0.34
CA ARG A 15 -14.54 -9.31 1.65
C ARG A 15 -15.68 -8.34 2.01
N GLY A 16 -16.49 -8.00 1.01
CA GLY A 16 -17.67 -7.13 1.16
C GLY A 16 -17.40 -5.62 1.05
N VAL A 17 -16.15 -5.19 0.90
CA VAL A 17 -15.75 -3.79 0.78
C VAL A 17 -15.41 -3.45 -0.68
N ASP A 18 -15.89 -2.30 -1.15
CA ASP A 18 -15.60 -1.78 -2.49
C ASP A 18 -14.18 -1.21 -2.57
N LEU A 19 -13.46 -1.55 -3.64
CA LEU A 19 -12.11 -1.12 -3.94
C LEU A 19 -12.04 -0.32 -5.25
N ASN A 20 -10.96 0.43 -5.43
CA ASN A 20 -10.84 1.41 -6.51
C ASN A 20 -10.65 0.79 -7.91
N SER A 21 -10.17 -0.45 -8.00
CA SER A 21 -10.00 -1.15 -9.28
C SER A 21 -9.84 -2.66 -9.10
N GLU A 22 -9.96 -3.42 -10.19
CA GLU A 22 -9.69 -4.87 -10.20
C GLU A 22 -8.29 -5.21 -9.65
N GLY A 23 -7.28 -4.37 -9.92
CA GLY A 23 -5.92 -4.59 -9.43
C GLY A 23 -5.84 -4.58 -7.90
N HIS A 24 -6.63 -3.71 -7.25
CA HIS A 24 -6.70 -3.70 -5.79
C HIS A 24 -7.30 -5.01 -5.26
N VAL A 25 -8.37 -5.50 -5.91
CA VAL A 25 -9.00 -6.78 -5.55
C VAL A 25 -8.00 -7.92 -5.69
N ARG A 26 -7.34 -8.03 -6.85
CA ARG A 26 -6.34 -9.09 -7.12
C ARG A 26 -5.19 -9.07 -6.11
N LEU A 27 -4.70 -7.88 -5.75
CA LEU A 27 -3.64 -7.76 -4.76
C LEU A 27 -4.12 -8.17 -3.36
N CYS A 28 -5.33 -7.78 -2.96
CA CYS A 28 -5.91 -8.22 -1.69
C CYS A 28 -6.10 -9.73 -1.62
N GLU A 29 -6.58 -10.35 -2.71
CA GLU A 29 -6.72 -11.79 -2.84
C GLU A 29 -5.37 -12.50 -2.73
N ALA A 30 -4.35 -12.03 -3.43
CA ALA A 30 -3.01 -12.61 -3.39
C ALA A 30 -2.36 -12.47 -2.00
N LEU A 31 -2.45 -11.30 -1.36
CA LEU A 31 -1.96 -11.10 0.01
C LEU A 31 -2.65 -12.03 1.00
N ALA A 32 -3.96 -12.21 0.89
CA ALA A 32 -4.72 -13.11 1.75
C ALA A 32 -4.37 -14.57 1.51
N ALA A 33 -4.17 -14.98 0.25
CA ALA A 33 -3.75 -16.34 -0.10
C ALA A 33 -2.34 -16.65 0.40
N ALA A 34 -1.45 -15.65 0.44
CA ALA A 34 -0.10 -15.75 0.99
C ALA A 34 -0.03 -15.59 2.52
N GLU A 35 -1.18 -15.53 3.21
CA GLU A 35 -1.29 -15.36 4.66
C GLU A 35 -0.54 -14.12 5.20
N VAL A 36 -0.41 -13.09 4.37
CA VAL A 36 0.20 -11.81 4.76
C VAL A 36 -0.82 -10.99 5.53
N LEU A 37 -0.39 -10.37 6.63
CA LEU A 37 -1.22 -9.45 7.39
C LEU A 37 -1.28 -8.07 6.71
N PHE A 38 -2.49 -7.60 6.41
CA PHE A 38 -2.68 -6.28 5.80
C PHE A 38 -4.03 -5.65 6.18
N CYS A 39 -4.08 -4.33 6.05
CA CYS A 39 -5.29 -3.52 6.06
C CYS A 39 -5.46 -2.88 4.67
N PHE A 40 -6.69 -2.63 4.25
CA PHE A 40 -7.00 -1.98 2.98
C PHE A 40 -8.02 -0.86 3.19
N GLU A 41 -8.05 0.11 2.27
CA GLU A 41 -8.90 1.32 2.33
C GLU A 41 -8.70 2.09 3.66
N VAL A 42 -7.44 2.24 4.08
CA VAL A 42 -7.09 2.73 5.40
C VAL A 42 -7.21 4.25 5.46
N ARG A 43 -8.01 4.75 6.41
CA ARG A 43 -8.09 6.18 6.73
C ARG A 43 -6.97 6.58 7.68
N THR A 44 -6.17 7.56 7.29
CA THR A 44 -4.97 8.00 8.02
C THR A 44 -4.96 9.51 8.24
N CYS A 45 -4.39 9.90 9.39
CA CYS A 45 -4.05 11.28 9.71
C CYS A 45 -2.53 11.37 9.74
N ILE A 46 -1.94 12.29 8.97
CA ILE A 46 -0.49 12.37 8.81
C ILE A 46 0.04 13.56 9.63
N PRO A 47 0.91 13.34 10.63
CA PRO A 47 1.51 14.42 11.40
C PRO A 47 2.24 15.45 10.53
N GLY A 48 2.05 16.73 10.85
CA GLY A 48 2.64 17.83 10.09
C GLY A 48 1.95 18.15 8.76
N GLY A 49 0.89 17.42 8.39
CA GLY A 49 -0.06 17.81 7.36
C GLY A 49 -1.21 18.64 7.92
N ASP A 50 -2.18 18.97 7.06
CA ASP A 50 -3.41 19.64 7.48
C ASP A 50 -4.22 18.76 8.44
N PRO A 51 -4.46 19.19 9.70
CA PRO A 51 -5.15 18.40 10.71
C PRO A 51 -6.64 18.18 10.40
N THR A 52 -7.21 18.93 9.47
CA THR A 52 -8.61 18.78 9.04
C THR A 52 -8.79 17.68 7.98
N ILE A 53 -7.67 17.13 7.49
CA ILE A 53 -7.66 16.24 6.36
C ILE A 53 -7.34 14.81 6.82
N CYS A 54 -8.32 13.92 6.62
CA CYS A 54 -8.10 12.49 6.64
C CYS A 54 -7.81 11.99 5.22
N ARG A 55 -6.71 11.25 5.05
CA ARG A 55 -6.30 10.65 3.77
C ARG A 55 -6.65 9.18 3.74
N ARG A 56 -6.79 8.63 2.54
CA ARG A 56 -6.99 7.20 2.33
C ARG A 56 -5.74 6.63 1.68
N LEU A 57 -5.18 5.58 2.27
CA LEU A 57 -4.14 4.75 1.69
C LEU A 57 -4.82 3.50 1.10
N ASP A 58 -4.29 2.99 -0.01
CA ASP A 58 -4.85 1.78 -0.62
C ASP A 58 -4.65 0.58 0.31
N LEU A 59 -3.39 0.32 0.71
CA LEU A 59 -3.01 -0.83 1.53
C LEU A 59 -1.95 -0.47 2.57
N LEU A 60 -2.09 -1.01 3.78
CA LEU A 60 -1.01 -1.10 4.76
C LEU A 60 -0.68 -2.57 4.98
N VAL A 61 0.54 -2.98 4.63
CA VAL A 61 1.04 -4.34 4.86
C VAL A 61 1.89 -4.34 6.12
N ILE A 62 1.62 -5.29 7.02
CA ILE A 62 2.17 -5.33 8.38
C ILE A 62 3.04 -6.57 8.50
N GLY A 63 4.35 -6.36 8.66
CA GLY A 63 5.29 -7.39 9.06
C GLY A 63 5.52 -7.41 10.57
N PRO A 64 6.27 -8.39 11.10
CA PRO A 64 6.56 -8.50 12.54
C PRO A 64 7.32 -7.29 13.11
N HIS A 65 8.10 -6.60 12.28
CA HIS A 65 9.03 -5.54 12.71
C HIS A 65 8.92 -4.25 11.90
N SER A 66 8.13 -4.25 10.83
CA SER A 66 7.97 -3.10 9.95
C SER A 66 6.57 -3.07 9.35
N LEU A 67 6.22 -1.91 8.81
CA LEU A 67 4.99 -1.68 8.08
C LEU A 67 5.30 -0.97 6.77
N LEU A 68 4.59 -1.34 5.71
CA LEU A 68 4.74 -0.78 4.38
C LEU A 68 3.41 -0.21 3.93
N ASN A 69 3.43 1.04 3.48
CA ASN A 69 2.35 1.57 2.65
C ASN A 69 2.48 0.99 1.24
N VAL A 70 1.40 0.49 0.67
CA VAL A 70 1.36 -0.03 -0.69
C VAL A 70 0.25 0.69 -1.44
N GLU A 71 0.60 1.35 -2.54
CA GLU A 71 -0.32 2.11 -3.38
C GLU A 71 -0.40 1.47 -4.77
N VAL A 72 -1.61 1.42 -5.34
CA VAL A 72 -1.85 0.94 -6.70
C VAL A 72 -2.23 2.12 -7.58
N ASP A 73 -1.26 2.63 -8.32
CA ASP A 73 -1.45 3.79 -9.19
C ASP A 73 -2.37 3.41 -10.36
N GLY A 74 -3.52 4.09 -10.46
CA GLY A 74 -4.48 3.86 -11.53
C GLY A 74 -4.02 4.41 -12.89
N ALA A 75 -4.47 3.78 -13.99
CA ALA A 75 -4.10 4.10 -15.38
C ALA A 75 -4.31 5.57 -15.83
N ARG A 76 -5.04 6.38 -15.05
CA ARG A 76 -5.31 7.80 -15.33
C ARG A 76 -4.73 8.71 -14.25
N HIS A 77 -3.42 8.91 -14.24
CA HIS A 77 -2.78 9.94 -13.40
C HIS A 77 -2.11 11.02 -14.25
N ASN A 78 -2.92 11.86 -14.91
CA ASN A 78 -2.44 13.05 -15.60
C ASN A 78 -3.34 14.27 -15.34
N ARG A 79 -3.15 14.93 -14.19
CA ARG A 79 -3.58 16.33 -13.96
C ARG A 79 -2.55 17.04 -13.07
N SER A 80 -1.89 18.05 -13.63
CA SER A 80 -0.75 18.78 -13.05
C SER A 80 -0.95 19.34 -11.64
N LYS A 81 -2.17 19.72 -11.25
CA LYS A 81 -2.49 20.21 -9.89
C LYS A 81 -2.48 19.12 -8.80
N LYS A 82 -2.61 17.84 -9.17
CA LYS A 82 -2.59 16.73 -8.21
C LYS A 82 -1.17 16.44 -7.71
N ARG A 83 -0.16 16.75 -8.54
CA ARG A 83 1.26 16.45 -8.28
C ARG A 83 1.84 17.11 -7.03
N GLU A 84 1.48 18.36 -6.75
CA GLU A 84 2.03 19.08 -5.58
C GLU A 84 1.46 18.53 -4.27
N SER A 85 0.15 18.28 -4.23
CA SER A 85 -0.50 17.61 -3.10
C SER A 85 -0.02 16.17 -2.91
N ASP A 86 0.24 15.44 -4.01
CA ASP A 86 0.80 14.09 -3.94
C ASP A 86 2.25 14.12 -3.44
N TYR A 87 3.05 15.11 -3.85
CA TYR A 87 4.44 15.28 -3.38
C TYR A 87 4.51 15.62 -1.90
N GLU A 88 3.70 16.56 -1.41
CA GLU A 88 3.65 16.89 0.02
C GLU A 88 3.19 15.68 0.84
N ARG A 89 2.18 14.95 0.40
CA ARG A 89 1.73 13.72 1.05
C ARG A 89 2.86 12.71 1.15
N ASP A 90 3.52 12.41 0.04
CA ASP A 90 4.59 11.41 -0.01
C ASP A 90 5.79 11.87 0.86
N ARG A 91 6.09 13.18 0.88
CA ARG A 91 7.10 13.76 1.77
C ARG A 91 6.74 13.60 3.25
N LEU A 92 5.48 13.78 3.63
CA LEU A 92 5.04 13.63 5.02
C LEU A 92 4.98 12.16 5.44
N LEU A 93 4.43 11.28 4.60
CA LEU A 93 4.35 9.84 4.85
C LEU A 93 5.73 9.20 4.98
N SER A 94 6.70 9.60 4.15
CA SER A 94 8.06 9.02 4.18
C SER A 94 8.81 9.21 5.50
N ARG A 95 8.36 10.12 6.38
CA ARG A 95 8.91 10.29 7.73
C ARG A 95 8.45 9.22 8.72
N HIS A 96 7.36 8.52 8.39
CA HIS A 96 6.71 7.56 9.28
C HIS A 96 6.74 6.14 8.72
N MET A 97 6.69 6.00 7.40
CA MET A 97 6.65 4.70 6.73
C MET A 97 7.17 4.76 5.31
N ARG A 98 7.73 3.65 4.86
CA ARG A 98 8.09 3.46 3.45
C ARG A 98 6.84 3.20 2.62
N THR A 99 6.85 3.68 1.39
CA THR A 99 5.78 3.45 0.42
C THR A 99 6.32 2.68 -0.78
N LEU A 100 5.64 1.61 -1.16
CA LEU A 100 5.81 0.91 -2.42
C LEU A 100 4.67 1.28 -3.35
N ARG A 101 4.99 1.68 -4.58
CA ARG A 101 3.99 2.01 -5.61
C ARG A 101 4.06 0.99 -6.73
N PHE A 102 2.93 0.41 -7.07
CA PHE A 102 2.80 -0.48 -8.21
C PHE A 102 1.81 0.11 -9.20
N THR A 103 2.08 -0.05 -10.49
CA THR A 103 1.07 0.31 -11.49
C THR A 103 -0.05 -0.70 -11.47
N HIS A 104 -1.26 -0.25 -11.77
CA HIS A 104 -2.42 -1.13 -11.91
C HIS A 104 -2.15 -2.30 -12.87
N GLU A 105 -1.46 -2.05 -13.98
CA GLU A 105 -1.13 -3.07 -14.97
C GLU A 105 -0.15 -4.12 -14.44
N ALA A 106 0.85 -3.71 -13.64
CA ALA A 106 1.80 -4.65 -13.03
C ALA A 106 1.09 -5.58 -12.03
N VAL A 107 0.18 -5.02 -11.23
CA VAL A 107 -0.62 -5.78 -10.26
C VAL A 107 -1.56 -6.76 -10.95
N LEU A 108 -2.21 -6.36 -12.05
CA LEU A 108 -3.07 -7.27 -12.82
C LEU A 108 -2.28 -8.38 -13.52
N ALA A 109 -1.08 -8.07 -14.02
CA ALA A 109 -0.27 -9.02 -14.76
C ALA A 109 0.25 -10.16 -13.87
N SER A 110 0.70 -9.85 -12.65
CA SER A 110 1.14 -10.87 -11.69
C SER A 110 1.06 -10.36 -10.25
N PRO A 111 -0.10 -10.49 -9.58
CA PRO A 111 -0.26 -10.04 -8.21
C PRO A 111 0.64 -10.85 -7.24
N GLU A 112 0.94 -12.10 -7.55
CA GLU A 112 1.83 -12.94 -6.74
C GLU A 112 3.27 -12.41 -6.72
N GLN A 113 3.78 -11.93 -7.87
CA GLN A 113 5.12 -11.30 -7.93
C GLN A 113 5.17 -10.00 -7.13
N VAL A 114 4.06 -9.24 -7.08
CA VAL A 114 3.95 -8.05 -6.25
C VAL A 114 3.98 -8.44 -4.77
N VAL A 115 3.28 -9.50 -4.37
CA VAL A 115 3.32 -10.03 -2.99
C VAL A 115 4.73 -10.50 -2.62
N ASP A 116 5.40 -11.27 -3.48
CA ASP A 116 6.78 -11.71 -3.26
C ASP A 116 7.72 -10.53 -3.06
N PHE A 117 7.56 -9.46 -3.85
CA PHE A 117 8.35 -8.25 -3.69
C PHE A 117 8.09 -7.58 -2.33
N ILE A 118 6.83 -7.43 -1.94
CA ILE A 118 6.44 -6.85 -0.64
C ILE A 118 7.05 -7.65 0.52
N GLN A 119 6.97 -8.98 0.48
CA GLN A 119 7.55 -9.86 1.51
C GLN A 119 9.07 -9.70 1.60
N ARG A 120 9.78 -9.63 0.48
CA ARG A 120 11.24 -9.41 0.47
C ARG A 120 11.63 -8.08 1.10
N GLU A 121 10.86 -7.02 0.87
CA GLU A 121 11.10 -5.71 1.49
C GLU A 121 10.87 -5.78 3.01
N LEU A 122 9.80 -6.45 3.48
CA LEU A 122 9.57 -6.68 4.91
C LEU A 122 10.73 -7.46 5.57
N GLU A 123 11.22 -8.50 4.91
CA GLU A 123 12.36 -9.27 5.41
C GLU A 123 13.65 -8.43 5.45
N GLN A 124 13.86 -7.58 4.44
CA GLN A 124 15.02 -6.69 4.42
C GLN A 124 14.98 -5.68 5.58
N ASP A 125 13.81 -5.14 5.90
CA ASP A 125 13.63 -4.28 7.07
C ASP A 125 13.94 -5.04 8.37
N ALA A 126 13.44 -6.27 8.50
CA ALA A 126 13.73 -7.13 9.66
C ALA A 126 15.23 -7.43 9.83
N ARG A 127 15.92 -7.76 8.74
CA ARG A 127 17.38 -7.97 8.74
C ARG A 127 18.14 -6.71 9.13
N SER A 128 17.72 -5.56 8.60
CA SER A 128 18.35 -4.27 8.89
C SER A 128 18.21 -3.89 10.37
N LEU A 129 17.03 -4.11 10.96
CA LEU A 129 16.80 -3.90 12.39
C LEU A 129 17.67 -4.81 13.25
N THR A 130 17.76 -6.10 12.90
CA THR A 130 18.58 -7.07 13.62
C THR A 130 20.05 -6.66 13.65
N LEU A 131 20.60 -6.21 12.51
CA LEU A 131 21.97 -5.72 12.41
C LEU A 131 22.21 -4.42 13.19
N GLN A 132 21.22 -3.54 13.28
CA GLN A 132 21.34 -2.32 14.10
C GLN A 132 21.36 -2.66 15.59
N LEU A 133 20.50 -3.58 16.04
CA LEU A 133 20.45 -4.02 17.43
C LEU A 133 21.73 -4.73 17.85
N SER A 134 22.32 -5.57 16.99
CA SER A 134 23.59 -6.24 17.31
C SER A 134 24.73 -5.25 17.51
N ARG A 135 24.83 -4.23 16.64
CA ARG A 135 25.86 -3.18 16.75
C ARG A 135 25.72 -2.35 18.02
N LEU A 136 24.50 -2.10 18.48
CA LEU A 136 24.25 -1.37 19.74
C LEU A 136 24.72 -2.17 20.96
N GLN A 137 24.54 -3.49 20.94
CA GLN A 137 25.02 -4.38 22.01
C GLN A 137 26.56 -4.38 22.09
N ASP A 138 27.24 -4.41 20.94
CA ASP A 138 28.71 -4.37 20.89
C ASP A 138 29.27 -3.05 21.43
N THR A 139 28.56 -1.93 21.27
CA THR A 139 29.00 -0.61 21.75
C THR A 139 28.80 -0.36 23.25
N GLN A 140 28.00 -1.17 23.94
CA GLN A 140 27.77 -1.06 25.39
C GLN A 140 28.62 -2.04 26.22
N GLY A 141 29.37 -2.93 25.57
CA GLY A 141 30.21 -3.95 26.21
C GLY A 141 31.72 -3.66 26.18
N GLY A 142 32.15 -2.44 25.88
CA GLY A 142 33.55 -2.01 25.80
C GLY A 142 33.94 -0.96 26.84
#